data_AF-A0A819YCL3-F1
#
_entry.id   AF-A0A819YCL3-F1
#
_cell.length_a   1.000
_cell.length_b   1.000
_cell.length_c   1.000
_cell.angle_alpha   90.00
_cell.angle_beta   90.00
_cell.angle_gamma   90.00
#
_symmetry.space_group_name_H-M   'P 1'
#
loop_
_entity.id
_entity.type
_entity.pdbx_description
1 polymer ?
#
loop_
_entity_poly.entity_id
_entity_poly.type
_entity_poly.pdbx_seq_one_letter_code
_entity_poly.pdbx_strand_id
1 'polypeptide(L)'
;MLLDTFIPMPRLILVVALLLSNAESKPTAKSKESIEDFHLNLYKSVVAAKSDDNVFLSPYSISLALAMVAEGARDKTEKELLNLLQIPSRDKLNPLAKQLMSISRLPEIKLANRLYPDESFPILPADYNTQIHFICLLSIN
;
A
#
# COMPACT_ATOMS: atom_id res chain seq x y z
N MET A 1 1.75 -44.64 -25.02
CA MET A 1 0.54 -45.09 -24.29
C MET A 1 0.96 -45.38 -22.86
N LEU A 2 0.87 -44.36 -21.99
CA LEU A 2 0.60 -44.42 -20.55
C LEU A 2 0.57 -42.97 -20.06
N LEU A 3 -0.64 -42.38 -20.19
CA LEU A 3 -1.22 -41.21 -19.49
C LEU A 3 -0.29 -40.00 -19.26
N ASP A 4 -0.41 -38.88 -19.99
CA ASP A 4 -1.62 -38.05 -20.18
C ASP A 4 -2.51 -37.96 -18.94
N THR A 5 -1.93 -37.47 -17.84
CA THR A 5 -2.68 -36.73 -16.81
C THR A 5 -1.88 -35.51 -16.37
N PHE A 6 -1.65 -34.59 -17.32
CA PHE A 6 -1.45 -33.18 -16.98
C PHE A 6 -2.78 -32.71 -16.39
N ILE A 7 -2.92 -32.85 -15.07
CA ILE A 7 -4.07 -32.29 -14.35
C ILE A 7 -4.00 -30.78 -14.60
N PRO A 8 -4.95 -30.17 -15.33
CA PRO A 8 -4.95 -28.73 -15.46
C PRO A 8 -5.30 -28.21 -14.07
N MET A 9 -4.32 -27.68 -13.33
CA MET A 9 -4.59 -27.07 -12.04
C MET A 9 -5.68 -26.02 -12.24
N PRO A 10 -6.86 -26.16 -11.62
CA PRO A 10 -7.85 -25.11 -11.65
C PRO A 10 -7.27 -23.94 -10.85
N ARG A 11 -6.86 -22.89 -11.57
CA ARG A 11 -6.61 -21.50 -11.14
C ARG A 11 -6.55 -21.33 -9.62
N LEU A 12 -5.37 -21.59 -9.05
CA LEU A 12 -5.08 -21.21 -7.67
C LEU A 12 -4.88 -19.68 -7.65
N ILE A 13 -5.97 -18.92 -7.63
CA ILE A 13 -5.92 -17.51 -7.28
C ILE A 13 -5.50 -17.49 -5.81
N LEU A 14 -4.19 -17.38 -5.57
CA LEU A 14 -3.68 -17.18 -4.22
C LEU A 14 -4.01 -15.75 -3.81
N VAL A 15 -5.23 -15.56 -3.31
CA VAL A 15 -5.65 -14.36 -2.61
C VAL A 15 -4.91 -14.32 -1.28
N VAL A 16 -3.77 -13.62 -1.23
CA VAL A 16 -3.27 -13.07 0.04
C VAL A 16 -3.86 -11.69 0.19
N ALA A 17 -5.18 -11.67 0.44
CA ALA A 17 -5.84 -10.56 1.09
C ALA A 17 -6.22 -11.03 2.49
N LEU A 18 -6.06 -10.13 3.46
CA LEU A 18 -6.39 -10.27 4.88
C LEU A 18 -5.35 -10.99 5.76
N LEU A 19 -4.41 -10.20 6.28
CA LEU A 19 -3.94 -10.31 7.66
C LEU A 19 -3.74 -8.85 8.13
N LEU A 20 -4.47 -8.23 9.05
CA LEU A 20 -5.52 -8.62 9.99
C LEU A 20 -6.38 -7.36 10.21
N SER A 21 -7.70 -7.47 10.13
CA SER A 21 -8.58 -6.59 10.92
C SER A 21 -9.57 -7.48 11.63
N ASN A 22 -9.25 -7.82 12.87
CA ASN A 22 -10.25 -8.26 13.84
C ASN A 22 -11.15 -7.06 14.13
N ALA A 23 -12.26 -6.97 13.40
CA ALA A 23 -13.53 -6.51 13.92
C ALA A 23 -14.62 -6.95 12.96
N GLU A 24 -15.61 -7.70 13.46
CA GLU A 24 -16.93 -7.64 12.86
C GLU A 24 -17.38 -6.17 12.86
N SER A 25 -17.23 -5.45 11.75
CA SER A 25 -18.08 -4.30 11.49
C SER A 25 -19.20 -4.78 10.60
N LYS A 26 -20.41 -4.82 11.18
CA LYS A 26 -21.70 -4.88 10.48
C LYS A 26 -21.63 -4.11 9.15
N PRO A 27 -22.37 -4.51 8.11
CA PRO A 27 -22.49 -3.71 6.90
C PRO A 27 -23.27 -2.43 7.27
N THR A 28 -22.56 -1.45 7.79
CA THR A 28 -23.08 -0.10 7.99
C THR A 28 -23.11 0.53 6.61
N ALA A 29 -24.30 0.55 6.04
CA ALA A 29 -24.62 1.30 4.84
C ALA A 29 -23.98 2.69 4.87
N LYS A 30 -23.34 3.03 3.73
CA LYS A 30 -22.61 4.27 3.40
C LYS A 30 -21.20 4.41 3.98
N SER A 31 -20.20 3.76 3.36
CA SER A 31 -18.82 4.22 3.47
C SER A 31 -18.61 5.37 2.49
N LYS A 32 -18.17 6.52 3.02
CA LYS A 32 -17.42 7.50 2.25
C LYS A 32 -16.15 6.80 1.74
N GLU A 33 -15.76 7.10 0.50
CA GLU A 33 -14.48 6.74 -0.12
C GLU A 33 -13.37 6.44 0.91
N SER A 34 -12.86 5.19 0.89
CA SER A 34 -11.91 4.63 1.84
C SER A 34 -10.63 4.17 1.13
N ILE A 35 -9.50 4.14 1.83
CA ILE A 35 -8.23 3.58 1.33
C ILE A 35 -8.36 2.14 0.81
N GLU A 36 -9.37 1.41 1.28
CA GLU A 36 -9.72 0.06 0.82
C GLU A 36 -10.19 0.05 -0.65
N ASP A 37 -10.90 1.09 -1.09
CA ASP A 37 -11.31 1.23 -2.49
C ASP A 37 -10.09 1.47 -3.38
N PHE A 38 -9.11 2.24 -2.90
CA PHE A 38 -7.81 2.37 -3.57
C PHE A 38 -7.12 0.99 -3.68
N HIS A 39 -7.08 0.19 -2.61
CA HIS A 39 -6.48 -1.15 -2.64
C HIS A 39 -7.16 -2.07 -3.65
N LEU A 40 -8.49 -2.06 -3.69
CA LEU A 40 -9.27 -2.87 -4.61
C LEU A 40 -9.06 -2.44 -6.07
N ASN A 41 -9.05 -1.13 -6.33
CA ASN A 41 -8.81 -0.59 -7.67
C ASN A 41 -7.38 -0.85 -8.16
N LEU A 42 -6.39 -0.74 -7.27
CA LEU A 42 -5.01 -1.12 -7.55
C LEU A 42 -4.92 -2.59 -7.96
N TYR A 43 -5.52 -3.48 -7.17
CA TYR A 43 -5.54 -4.91 -7.47
C TYR A 43 -6.18 -5.21 -8.83
N LYS A 44 -7.38 -4.66 -9.10
CA LYS A 44 -8.08 -4.81 -10.38
C LYS A 44 -7.21 -4.35 -11.55
N SER A 45 -6.49 -3.24 -11.39
CA SER A 45 -5.61 -2.70 -12.43
C SER A 45 -4.43 -3.62 -12.72
N VAL A 46 -3.82 -4.20 -11.69
CA VAL A 46 -2.69 -5.14 -11.86
C VAL A 46 -3.14 -6.46 -12.48
N VAL A 47 -4.27 -7.01 -12.04
CA VAL A 47 -4.83 -8.25 -12.61
C VAL A 47 -5.22 -8.06 -14.07
N ALA A 48 -5.85 -6.94 -14.42
CA ALA A 48 -6.20 -6.64 -15.81
C ALA A 48 -4.97 -6.53 -16.72
N ALA A 49 -3.83 -6.08 -16.18
CA ALA A 49 -2.57 -5.99 -16.91
C ALA A 49 -1.81 -7.34 -17.00
N LYS A 50 -2.15 -8.33 -16.16
CA LYS A 50 -1.47 -9.62 -16.05
C LYS A 50 -2.47 -10.79 -16.03
N SER A 51 -3.32 -10.86 -17.06
CA SER A 51 -4.49 -11.75 -17.12
C SER A 51 -4.21 -13.24 -16.91
N ASP A 52 -2.97 -13.68 -17.15
CA ASP A 52 -2.59 -15.10 -17.16
C ASP A 52 -1.54 -15.48 -16.09
N ASP A 53 -1.16 -14.53 -15.22
CA ASP A 53 -0.13 -14.73 -14.19
C ASP A 53 -0.70 -14.67 -12.76
N ASN A 54 0.00 -15.30 -11.82
CA ASN A 54 -0.25 -15.11 -10.40
C ASN A 54 0.12 -13.68 -9.98
N VAL A 55 -0.79 -12.99 -9.30
CA VAL A 55 -0.57 -11.63 -8.79
C VAL A 55 -0.41 -11.65 -7.28
N PHE A 56 0.76 -11.24 -6.80
CA PHE A 56 1.05 -11.02 -5.38
C PHE A 56 1.58 -9.60 -5.19
N LEU A 57 0.92 -8.81 -4.34
CA LEU A 57 1.31 -7.43 -4.05
C LEU A 57 0.84 -7.02 -2.64
N SER A 58 1.49 -6.00 -2.07
CA SER A 58 1.10 -5.41 -0.77
C SER A 58 0.52 -4.00 -0.98
N PRO A 59 -0.81 -3.85 -0.95
CA PRO A 59 -1.44 -2.53 -1.12
C PRO A 59 -1.05 -1.56 0.00
N TYR A 60 -0.89 -2.07 1.22
CA TYR A 60 -0.46 -1.29 2.38
C TYR A 60 0.93 -0.69 2.20
N SER A 61 1.89 -1.44 1.65
CA SER A 61 3.24 -0.92 1.38
C SER A 61 3.19 0.19 0.34
N ILE A 62 2.44 -0.02 -0.73
CA ILE A 62 2.28 0.96 -1.82
C ILE A 62 1.59 2.23 -1.30
N SER A 63 0.51 2.10 -0.52
CA SER A 63 -0.15 3.24 0.12
C SER A 63 0.79 4.02 1.02
N LEU A 64 1.60 3.33 1.85
CA LEU A 64 2.54 4.01 2.72
C LEU A 64 3.60 4.76 1.89
N ALA A 65 4.14 4.16 0.82
CA ALA A 65 5.08 4.83 -0.07
C ALA A 65 4.47 6.07 -0.73
N LEU A 66 3.25 5.97 -1.25
CA LEU A 66 2.54 7.11 -1.85
C LEU A 66 2.20 8.19 -0.82
N ALA A 67 1.89 7.83 0.41
CA ALA A 67 1.68 8.80 1.49
C ALA A 67 2.97 9.59 1.79
N MET A 68 4.14 8.95 1.74
CA MET A 68 5.41 9.66 1.90
C MET A 68 5.66 10.64 0.75
N VAL A 69 5.31 10.26 -0.48
CA VAL A 69 5.41 11.15 -1.66
C VAL A 69 4.40 12.30 -1.56
N ALA A 70 3.17 12.03 -1.11
CA ALA A 70 2.12 13.04 -0.92
C ALA A 70 2.54 14.11 0.09
N GLU A 71 3.27 13.73 1.15
CA GLU A 71 3.82 14.67 2.11
C GLU A 71 4.88 15.60 1.49
N GLY A 72 5.71 15.10 0.57
CA GLY A 72 6.67 15.91 -0.17
C GLY A 72 6.06 16.73 -1.30
N ALA A 73 4.89 16.32 -1.81
CA ALA A 73 4.21 16.97 -2.93
C ALA A 73 3.58 18.32 -2.54
N ARG A 74 3.30 19.16 -3.54
CA ARG A 74 2.58 20.44 -3.38
C ARG A 74 1.55 20.61 -4.48
N ASP A 75 0.62 21.54 -4.25
CA ASP A 75 -0.38 22.01 -5.21
C ASP A 75 -1.17 20.88 -5.91
N LYS A 76 -1.03 20.77 -7.23
CA LYS A 76 -1.79 19.81 -8.04
C LYS A 76 -1.40 18.37 -7.71
N THR A 77 -0.10 18.09 -7.55
CA THR A 77 0.40 16.74 -7.28
C THR A 77 -0.06 16.23 -5.91
N GLU A 78 -0.06 17.11 -4.90
CA GLU A 78 -0.59 16.76 -3.57
C GLU A 78 -2.07 16.37 -3.67
N LYS A 79 -2.89 17.18 -4.34
CA LYS A 79 -4.32 16.92 -4.52
C LYS A 79 -4.61 15.62 -5.25
N GLU A 80 -3.87 15.33 -6.32
CA GLU A 80 -4.02 14.08 -7.07
C GLU A 80 -3.67 12.85 -6.21
N LEU A 81 -2.61 12.92 -5.42
CA LEU A 81 -2.21 11.82 -4.52
C LEU A 81 -3.19 11.63 -3.36
N LEU A 82 -3.68 12.72 -2.76
CA LEU A 82 -4.69 12.65 -1.71
C LEU A 82 -6.00 12.05 -2.24
N ASN A 83 -6.45 12.47 -3.44
CA ASN A 83 -7.64 11.90 -4.08
C ASN A 83 -7.44 10.42 -4.41
N LEU A 84 -6.27 10.03 -4.94
CA LEU A 84 -5.96 8.64 -5.25
C LEU A 84 -6.03 7.75 -4.01
N LEU A 85 -5.46 8.23 -2.89
CA LEU A 85 -5.47 7.52 -1.60
C LEU A 85 -6.81 7.67 -0.85
N GLN A 86 -7.74 8.45 -1.38
CA GLN A 86 -9.04 8.78 -0.77
C GLN A 86 -8.90 9.39 0.63
N ILE A 87 -7.94 10.31 0.75
CA ILE A 87 -7.62 11.02 1.98
C ILE A 87 -8.17 12.44 1.85
N PRO A 88 -8.98 12.91 2.81
CA PRO A 88 -9.67 14.20 2.68
C PRO A 88 -8.73 15.41 2.72
N SER A 89 -7.56 15.26 3.36
CA SER A 89 -6.64 16.35 3.61
C SER A 89 -5.27 15.86 4.09
N ARG A 90 -4.25 16.71 3.89
CA ARG A 90 -2.86 16.43 4.26
C ARG A 90 -2.66 16.08 5.74
N ASP A 91 -3.41 16.68 6.67
CA ASP A 91 -3.32 16.39 8.11
C ASP A 91 -3.64 14.93 8.47
N LYS A 92 -4.28 14.19 7.55
CA LYS A 92 -4.59 12.76 7.73
C LYS A 92 -3.48 11.82 7.23
N LEU A 93 -2.46 12.31 6.52
CA LEU A 93 -1.34 11.48 6.03
C LEU A 93 -0.55 10.85 7.19
N ASN A 94 -0.22 11.63 8.22
CA ASN A 94 0.53 11.13 9.36
C ASN A 94 -0.27 10.11 10.21
N PRO A 95 -1.54 10.37 10.60
CA PRO A 95 -2.39 9.35 11.21
C PRO A 95 -2.49 8.06 10.40
N LEU A 96 -2.65 8.17 9.08
CA LEU A 96 -2.69 7.02 8.20
C LEU A 96 -1.37 6.25 8.22
N ALA A 97 -0.23 6.93 8.04
CA ALA A 97 1.08 6.30 8.05
C ALA A 97 1.34 5.55 9.36
N LYS A 98 0.93 6.10 10.51
CA LYS A 98 0.99 5.41 11.81
C LYS A 98 0.11 4.15 11.85
N GLN A 99 -1.11 4.24 11.32
CA GLN A 99 -2.00 3.08 11.21
C GLN A 99 -1.36 1.98 10.36
N LEU A 100 -0.81 2.32 9.19
CA LEU A 100 -0.14 1.37 8.29
C LEU A 100 1.11 0.75 8.93
N MET A 101 1.93 1.55 9.60
CA MET A 101 3.13 1.10 10.32
C MET A 101 2.79 0.19 11.51
N SER A 102 1.62 0.35 12.12
CA SER A 102 1.19 -0.51 13.24
C SER A 102 1.03 -1.98 12.83
N ILE A 103 0.72 -2.25 11.55
CA ILE A 103 0.62 -3.59 10.97
C ILE A 103 1.99 -4.29 11.00
N SER A 104 3.09 -3.53 10.88
CA SER A 104 4.45 -4.08 10.95
C SER A 104 4.89 -4.53 12.34
N ARG A 105 4.06 -4.28 13.36
CA ARG A 105 4.30 -4.80 14.72
C ARG A 105 3.87 -6.26 14.84
N LEU A 106 3.16 -6.79 13.85
CA LEU A 106 2.84 -8.20 13.77
C LEU A 106 4.11 -8.98 13.44
N PRO A 107 4.44 -10.06 14.17
CA PRO A 107 5.74 -10.74 14.05
C PRO A 107 6.04 -11.31 12.66
N GLU A 108 5.01 -11.60 11.87
CA GLU A 108 5.11 -12.22 10.55
C GLU A 108 5.12 -11.19 9.40
N ILE A 109 4.81 -9.92 9.67
CA ILE A 109 4.67 -8.88 8.65
C ILE A 109 5.72 -7.80 8.86
N LYS A 110 6.58 -7.64 7.86
CA LYS A 110 7.56 -6.53 7.82
C LYS A 110 7.20 -5.60 6.67
N LEU A 111 7.00 -4.33 6.98
CA LEU A 111 6.81 -3.28 5.98
C LEU A 111 8.08 -2.42 5.92
N ALA A 112 8.57 -2.19 4.71
CA ALA A 112 9.73 -1.33 4.49
C ALA A 112 9.53 -0.55 3.20
N ASN A 113 9.48 0.78 3.31
CA ASN A 113 9.48 1.68 2.16
C ASN A 113 10.60 2.71 2.33
N ARG A 114 11.17 3.15 1.20
CA ARG A 114 12.23 4.15 1.16
C ARG A 114 12.07 5.00 -0.10
N LEU A 115 12.33 6.31 0.03
CA LEU A 115 12.51 7.18 -1.13
C LEU A 115 14.01 7.34 -1.42
N TYR A 116 14.36 7.27 -2.70
CA TYR A 116 15.71 7.51 -3.20
C TYR A 116 15.68 8.76 -4.07
N PRO A 117 15.85 9.97 -3.49
CA PRO A 117 15.98 11.18 -4.29
C PRO A 117 17.30 11.16 -5.07
N ASP A 118 17.31 11.83 -6.21
CA ASP A 118 18.55 12.12 -6.93
C ASP A 118 19.44 13.06 -6.11
N GLU A 119 20.76 12.87 -6.16
CA GLU A 119 21.71 13.64 -5.35
C GLU A 119 21.67 15.14 -5.64
N SER A 120 21.23 15.53 -6.85
CA SER A 120 21.08 16.93 -7.26
C SER A 120 19.87 17.61 -6.61
N PHE A 121 18.98 16.85 -5.98
CA PHE A 121 17.73 17.33 -5.37
C PHE A 121 17.72 17.03 -3.87
N PRO A 122 18.34 17.88 -3.04
CA PRO A 122 18.32 17.70 -1.60
C PRO A 122 16.90 17.81 -1.05
N ILE A 123 16.55 16.89 -0.14
CA ILE A 123 15.28 16.97 0.61
C ILE A 123 15.33 18.24 1.47
N LEU A 124 14.22 18.98 1.53
CA LEU A 124 14.13 20.20 2.32
C LEU A 124 14.01 19.88 3.82
N PRO A 125 14.68 20.62 4.73
CA PRO A 125 14.56 20.45 6.19
C PRO A 125 13.12 20.37 6.70
N ALA A 126 12.21 21.13 6.08
CA ALA A 126 10.80 21.14 6.41
C ALA A 126 10.08 19.80 6.14
N ASP A 127 10.57 19.02 5.17
CA ASP A 127 10.00 17.71 4.79
C ASP A 127 10.62 16.54 5.56
N TYR A 128 11.72 16.75 6.31
CA TYR A 128 12.32 15.72 7.18
C TYR A 128 11.55 15.48 8.48
N ASN A 129 10.78 16.47 8.94
CA ASN A 129 10.21 16.46 10.29
C ASN A 129 8.85 15.77 10.37
N THR A 130 8.36 15.22 9.26
CA THR A 130 7.15 14.41 9.26
C THR A 130 7.48 13.05 9.86
N GLN A 131 6.67 12.58 10.81
CA GLN A 131 6.80 11.26 11.47
C GLN A 131 6.73 10.05 10.52
N ILE A 132 6.56 10.29 9.21
CA ILE A 132 6.89 9.38 8.13
C ILE A 132 8.42 9.36 8.01
N HIS A 133 9.08 8.68 8.96
CA HIS A 133 10.52 8.46 8.90
C HIS A 133 10.84 7.75 7.57
N PHE A 134 11.56 8.45 6.68
CA PHE A 134 12.00 7.97 5.36
C PHE A 134 12.96 6.78 5.38
N ILE A 135 13.11 6.10 6.51
CA ILE A 135 14.16 5.11 6.72
C ILE A 135 13.61 3.96 7.56
N CYS A 136 13.18 2.90 6.89
CA CYS A 136 13.29 1.57 7.47
C CYS A 136 14.73 1.09 7.24
N LEU A 137 15.64 1.47 8.14
CA LEU A 137 16.86 0.71 8.36
C LEU A 137 16.39 -0.56 9.08
N LEU A 138 16.01 -1.58 8.31
CA LEU A 138 16.16 -2.93 8.82
C LEU A 138 17.66 -3.12 9.00
N SER A 139 18.07 -2.98 10.25
CA SER A 139 19.25 -3.62 10.81
C SER A 139 19.29 -5.05 10.28
N ILE A 140 20.08 -5.27 9.23
CA ILE A 140 20.63 -6.59 8.94
C ILE A 140 21.69 -6.77 10.03
N ASN A 141 21.31 -7.49 11.08
CA ASN A 141 22.24 -8.14 11.98
C ASN A 141 21.68 -9.55 12.22
#